data_AF-A0A2R9C0R8-F1
#
_entry.id   AF-A0A2R9C0R8-F1
#
_cell.length_a   1.000
_cell.length_b   1.000
_cell.length_c   1.000
_cell.angle_alpha   90.00
_cell.angle_beta   90.00
_cell.angle_gamma   90.00
#
_symmetry.space_group_name_H-M   'P 1'
#
loop_
_entity.id
_entity.type
_entity.pdbx_description
1 polymer ?
#
loop_
_entity_poly.entity_id
_entity_poly.type
_entity_poly.pdbx_seq_one_letter_code
_entity_poly.pdbx_strand_id
1 'polypeptide(L)'
;MNAFLDDPEFADIMLRAEQAIEVGIFPERISQGSSGSYFVKDPKRKIIGVFKPKSEEPYGQLNPKWTKYVHKVCCPCCFGRGCLIPNQGYLSEAGAYLVDNKLHLSIVPKTKVVWLVSETFNYNAIDRAKSRGKKYALEKVPKVGRKFHRIGLPPKIGSFQLFVEGYKEAEYWLRKFEADPLPENIRKQFQSQFERLVILDYIIRNTDRGNDNWLVRYEKQKCEKEIDHKESKWIDDEEFLIKIAAIDNGLAFPFKHPDEWRAYPFHWAWLPQAKVPFSEEIRNLILPYISDMNFVQDLCEDLYELFKTDKGFDKATFESQMSVMRGQILNLTQALRDGKSPFQLVQIPCVIVERSQGGSQGRIVHLSNSFTQTVNCRKPFFSSW
;
A
#
# COMPACT_ATOMS: atom_id res chain seq x y z
N MET A 1 10.80 -11.78 -16.11
CA MET A 1 10.28 -11.82 -14.72
C MET A 1 9.14 -10.82 -14.54
N ASN A 2 9.19 -9.66 -15.20
CA ASN A 2 8.21 -8.58 -15.10
C ASN A 2 7.35 -8.49 -16.38
N ALA A 3 6.60 -9.55 -16.72
CA ALA A 3 5.92 -9.62 -18.03
C ALA A 3 4.64 -8.77 -18.13
N PHE A 4 3.83 -8.73 -17.06
CA PHE A 4 2.62 -7.91 -16.94
C PHE A 4 1.75 -7.85 -18.22
N LEU A 5 1.39 -9.02 -18.76
CA LEU A 5 0.60 -9.14 -19.99
C LEU A 5 -0.79 -8.50 -19.87
N ASP A 6 -1.29 -8.39 -18.65
CA ASP A 6 -2.54 -7.73 -18.24
C ASP A 6 -2.43 -6.19 -18.18
N ASP A 7 -1.22 -5.63 -18.17
CA ASP A 7 -0.98 -4.20 -17.96
C ASP A 7 0.22 -3.69 -18.77
N PRO A 8 0.02 -3.42 -20.07
CA PRO A 8 1.09 -3.02 -20.99
C PRO A 8 1.78 -1.71 -20.58
N GLU A 9 1.04 -0.77 -19.98
CA GLU A 9 1.59 0.50 -19.51
C GLU A 9 2.60 0.28 -18.37
N PHE A 10 2.26 -0.58 -17.41
CA PHE A 10 3.18 -0.94 -16.33
C PHE A 10 4.37 -1.75 -16.87
N ALA A 11 4.15 -2.63 -17.85
CA ALA A 11 5.22 -3.37 -18.51
C ALA A 11 6.24 -2.43 -19.20
N ASP A 12 5.78 -1.38 -19.89
CA ASP A 12 6.67 -0.37 -20.49
C ASP A 12 7.50 0.38 -19.44
N ILE A 13 6.88 0.76 -18.32
CA ILE A 13 7.60 1.43 -17.22
C ILE A 13 8.68 0.52 -16.65
N MET A 14 8.39 -0.78 -16.47
CA MET A 14 9.37 -1.75 -16.00
C MET A 14 10.49 -1.98 -17.01
N LEU A 15 10.17 -2.02 -18.31
CA LEU A 15 11.17 -2.10 -19.38
C LEU A 15 12.11 -0.89 -19.35
N ARG A 16 11.58 0.33 -19.18
CA ARG A 16 12.39 1.54 -19.04
C ARG A 16 13.28 1.51 -17.79
N ALA A 17 12.79 0.99 -16.67
CA ALA A 17 13.60 0.80 -15.46
C ALA A 17 14.77 -0.17 -15.69
N GLU A 18 14.51 -1.29 -16.38
CA GLU A 18 15.54 -2.30 -16.71
C GLU A 18 16.58 -1.72 -17.68
N GLN A 19 16.14 -1.03 -18.74
CA GLN A 19 17.02 -0.34 -19.69
C GLN A 19 17.90 0.71 -19.01
N ALA A 20 17.35 1.50 -18.07
CA ALA A 20 18.11 2.49 -17.32
C ALA A 20 19.26 1.83 -16.54
N ILE A 21 18.97 0.71 -15.88
CA ILE A 21 19.96 -0.05 -15.12
C ILE A 21 21.04 -0.62 -16.04
N GLU A 22 20.68 -1.11 -17.23
CA GLU A 22 21.62 -1.65 -18.21
C GLU A 22 22.62 -0.59 -18.71
N VAL A 23 22.17 0.65 -18.91
CA VAL A 23 23.03 1.78 -19.31
C VAL A 23 23.74 2.47 -18.13
N GLY A 24 23.68 1.88 -16.93
CA GLY A 24 24.38 2.37 -15.74
C GLY A 24 23.67 3.50 -14.99
N ILE A 25 22.40 3.77 -15.27
CA ILE A 25 21.54 4.68 -14.50
C ILE A 25 20.82 3.86 -13.43
N PHE A 26 21.42 3.83 -12.24
CA PHE A 26 20.93 2.98 -11.15
C PHE A 26 19.87 3.67 -10.28
N PRO A 27 18.96 2.89 -9.66
CA PRO A 27 18.11 3.37 -8.59
C PRO A 27 18.90 4.00 -7.44
N GLU A 28 18.42 5.15 -6.95
CA GLU A 28 19.04 5.91 -5.86
C GLU A 28 18.32 5.67 -4.54
N ARG A 29 19.07 5.45 -3.46
CA ARG A 29 18.49 5.18 -2.14
C ARG A 29 17.83 6.45 -1.58
N ILE A 30 16.62 6.29 -1.06
CA ILE A 30 15.92 7.31 -0.29
C ILE A 30 16.52 7.35 1.12
N SER A 31 17.01 8.50 1.54
CA SER A 31 17.66 8.67 2.86
C SER A 31 16.64 8.62 4.02
N GLN A 32 15.46 9.19 3.80
CA GLN A 32 14.32 9.20 4.72
C GLN A 32 13.64 7.82 4.82
N GLY A 33 12.90 7.58 5.92
CA GLY A 33 12.20 6.33 6.18
C GLY A 33 12.98 5.32 7.04
N SER A 34 12.45 4.11 7.25
CA SER A 34 13.08 3.08 8.13
C SER A 34 13.51 1.79 7.43
N SER A 35 13.28 1.70 6.11
CA SER A 35 13.57 0.57 5.24
C SER A 35 14.52 0.95 4.10
N GLY A 36 15.05 -0.03 3.37
CA GLY A 36 15.68 0.22 2.07
C GLY A 36 14.63 0.56 1.02
N SER A 37 14.51 1.84 0.67
CA SER A 37 13.64 2.32 -0.43
C SER A 37 14.49 3.03 -1.48
N TYR A 38 14.11 2.90 -2.76
CA TYR A 38 14.91 3.40 -3.88
C TYR A 38 14.05 4.15 -4.90
N PHE A 39 14.47 5.35 -5.31
CA PHE A 39 13.95 6.01 -6.50
C PHE A 39 14.51 5.34 -7.73
N VAL A 40 13.64 4.69 -8.51
CA VAL A 40 13.97 4.09 -9.80
C VAL A 40 13.81 5.13 -10.89
N LYS A 41 14.76 5.15 -11.81
CA LYS A 41 14.86 6.14 -12.88
C LYS A 41 14.70 5.48 -14.25
N ASP A 42 14.25 6.27 -15.22
CA ASP A 42 14.30 5.90 -16.64
C ASP A 42 15.68 6.25 -17.26
N PRO A 43 15.92 5.90 -18.54
CA PRO A 43 17.17 6.24 -19.21
C PRO A 43 17.44 7.74 -19.35
N LYS A 44 16.42 8.59 -19.16
CA LYS A 44 16.53 10.06 -19.14
C LYS A 44 16.77 10.61 -17.73
N ARG A 45 17.01 9.74 -16.75
CA ARG A 45 17.21 10.06 -15.31
C ARG A 45 15.97 10.61 -14.61
N LYS A 46 14.78 10.55 -15.22
CA LYS A 46 13.52 10.92 -14.60
C LYS A 46 13.10 9.82 -13.63
N ILE A 47 12.64 10.19 -12.43
CA ILE A 47 12.11 9.23 -11.46
C ILE A 47 10.78 8.70 -11.98
N ILE A 48 10.65 7.38 -12.07
CA ILE A 48 9.46 6.69 -12.59
C ILE A 48 8.76 5.82 -11.54
N GLY A 49 9.46 5.46 -10.47
CA GLY A 49 8.87 4.67 -9.40
C GLY A 49 9.71 4.61 -8.14
N VAL A 50 9.08 4.10 -7.09
CA VAL A 50 9.71 3.78 -5.81
C VAL A 50 9.74 2.27 -5.66
N PHE A 51 10.93 1.71 -5.49
CA PHE A 51 11.13 0.28 -5.28
C PHE A 51 11.52 -0.02 -3.83
N LYS A 52 10.80 -0.94 -3.19
CA LYS A 52 11.05 -1.39 -1.81
C LYS A 52 11.30 -2.91 -1.79
N PRO A 53 12.57 -3.36 -1.83
CA PRO A 53 12.89 -4.79 -1.83
C PRO A 53 12.57 -5.46 -0.49
N LYS A 54 11.89 -6.62 -0.54
CA LYS A 54 11.53 -7.45 0.63
C LYS A 54 12.72 -7.65 1.58
N SER A 55 13.88 -8.00 1.03
CA SER A 55 15.08 -8.30 1.83
C SER A 55 15.61 -7.13 2.67
N GLU A 56 15.22 -5.89 2.35
CA GLU A 56 15.70 -4.66 3.01
C GLU A 56 14.61 -3.95 3.83
N GLU A 57 13.47 -4.62 4.03
CA GLU A 57 12.42 -4.17 4.96
C GLU A 57 12.95 -4.09 6.41
N PRO A 58 12.23 -3.40 7.32
CA PRO A 58 12.64 -3.25 8.72
C PRO A 58 13.07 -4.55 9.42
N TYR A 59 12.40 -5.65 9.12
CA TYR A 59 12.67 -6.99 9.65
C TYR A 59 13.38 -7.92 8.65
N GLY A 60 13.73 -7.40 7.48
CA GLY A 60 14.47 -8.12 6.44
C GLY A 60 15.91 -8.39 6.88
N GLN A 61 16.47 -9.50 6.40
CA GLN A 61 17.83 -9.95 6.75
C GLN A 61 18.92 -8.97 6.29
N LEU A 62 18.63 -8.14 5.27
CA LEU A 62 19.57 -7.22 4.64
C LEU A 62 19.19 -5.76 4.87
N ASN A 63 18.48 -5.46 5.94
CA ASN A 63 18.14 -4.07 6.27
C ASN A 63 19.43 -3.23 6.44
N PRO A 64 19.64 -2.18 5.63
CA PRO A 64 20.84 -1.35 5.71
C PRO A 64 20.88 -0.46 6.96
N LYS A 65 19.77 -0.28 7.69
CA LYS A 65 19.70 0.56 8.90
C LYS A 65 19.96 -0.29 10.15
N TRP A 66 21.19 -0.23 10.67
CA TRP A 66 21.70 -0.98 11.84
C TRP A 66 20.87 -0.81 13.12
N THR A 67 20.19 0.33 13.29
CA THR A 67 19.44 0.69 14.51
C THR A 67 18.34 -0.32 14.86
N LYS A 68 17.67 -0.95 13.88
CA LYS A 68 16.64 -1.98 14.15
C LYS A 68 17.22 -3.35 14.49
N TYR A 69 18.47 -3.66 14.12
CA TYR A 69 19.16 -4.87 14.56
C TYR A 69 19.44 -4.82 16.07
N VAL A 70 19.92 -3.68 16.57
CA VAL A 70 20.13 -3.45 18.01
C VAL A 70 18.80 -3.52 18.78
N HIS A 71 17.73 -2.92 18.25
CA HIS A 71 16.40 -3.01 18.88
C HIS A 71 15.82 -4.43 18.88
N LYS A 72 16.01 -5.19 17.80
CA LYS A 72 15.59 -6.61 17.69
C LYS A 72 16.30 -7.51 18.70
N VAL A 73 17.56 -7.20 19.04
CA VAL A 73 18.39 -8.00 19.95
C VAL A 73 18.19 -7.59 21.41
N CYS A 74 17.98 -6.30 21.71
CA CYS A 74 17.92 -5.80 23.09
C CYS A 74 16.52 -5.72 23.71
N CYS A 75 15.42 -5.70 22.94
CA CYS A 75 14.04 -5.63 23.48
C CYS A 75 13.00 -6.38 22.60
N PRO A 76 13.01 -7.73 22.56
CA PRO A 76 12.11 -8.50 21.70
C PRO A 76 10.60 -8.36 22.01
N CYS A 77 10.22 -7.95 23.23
CA CYS A 77 8.82 -7.81 23.65
C CYS A 77 8.18 -6.44 23.35
N CYS A 78 8.97 -5.41 22.97
CA CYS A 78 8.46 -4.04 22.75
C CYS A 78 8.52 -3.59 21.27
N PHE A 79 9.17 -4.38 20.40
CA PHE A 79 9.54 -3.93 19.06
C PHE A 79 9.01 -4.88 17.98
N GLY A 80 8.15 -4.35 17.12
CA GLY A 80 7.30 -5.15 16.25
C GLY A 80 5.88 -4.58 16.24
N ARG A 81 5.24 -4.51 15.08
CA ARG A 81 3.78 -4.41 15.05
C ARG A 81 3.25 -5.82 15.22
N GLY A 82 2.99 -6.25 16.46
CA GLY A 82 2.65 -7.65 16.79
C GLY A 82 1.34 -8.17 16.20
N CYS A 83 0.57 -7.30 15.52
CA CYS A 83 -0.60 -7.64 14.72
C CYS A 83 -0.29 -7.81 13.21
N LEU A 84 0.95 -7.58 12.76
CA LEU A 84 1.37 -7.69 11.37
C LEU A 84 2.27 -8.91 11.15
N ILE A 85 2.18 -9.48 9.95
CA ILE A 85 3.08 -10.55 9.51
C ILE A 85 4.46 -9.95 9.19
N PRO A 86 5.56 -10.49 9.75
CA PRO A 86 6.89 -10.00 9.44
C PRO A 86 7.26 -10.17 7.96
N ASN A 87 7.98 -9.18 7.39
CA ASN A 87 8.65 -9.30 6.09
C ASN A 87 7.71 -9.52 4.88
N GLN A 88 6.48 -9.01 4.97
CA GLN A 88 5.49 -8.99 3.88
C GLN A 88 5.04 -7.56 3.54
N GLY A 89 5.83 -6.52 3.88
CA GLY A 89 5.45 -5.13 3.63
C GLY A 89 5.24 -4.84 2.15
N TYR A 90 6.06 -5.42 1.27
CA TYR A 90 5.89 -5.30 -0.18
C TYR A 90 4.56 -5.88 -0.70
N LEU A 91 4.00 -6.91 -0.06
CA LEU A 91 2.67 -7.43 -0.39
C LEU A 91 1.57 -6.52 0.13
N SER A 92 1.76 -5.91 1.31
CA SER A 92 0.86 -4.89 1.83
C SER A 92 0.77 -3.68 0.88
N GLU A 93 1.90 -3.24 0.33
CA GLU A 93 1.94 -2.16 -0.68
C GLU A 93 1.16 -2.52 -1.95
N ALA A 94 1.40 -3.71 -2.52
CA ALA A 94 0.70 -4.17 -3.71
C ALA A 94 -0.80 -4.46 -3.44
N GLY A 95 -1.12 -4.99 -2.26
CA GLY A 95 -2.48 -5.28 -1.82
C GLY A 95 -3.30 -4.01 -1.62
N ALA A 96 -2.69 -2.92 -1.14
CA ALA A 96 -3.37 -1.64 -1.03
C ALA A 96 -3.78 -1.09 -2.41
N TYR A 97 -2.91 -1.20 -3.42
CA TYR A 97 -3.29 -0.84 -4.79
C TYR A 97 -4.36 -1.79 -5.37
N LEU A 98 -4.29 -3.08 -5.07
CA LEU A 98 -5.31 -4.04 -5.50
C LEU A 98 -6.70 -3.66 -4.95
N VAL A 99 -6.79 -3.35 -3.65
CA VAL A 99 -8.03 -2.88 -3.00
C VAL A 99 -8.49 -1.55 -3.60
N ASP A 100 -7.59 -0.58 -3.78
CA ASP A 100 -7.88 0.71 -4.41
C ASP A 100 -8.49 0.53 -5.81
N ASN A 101 -7.85 -0.28 -6.64
CA ASN A 101 -8.27 -0.54 -8.01
C ASN A 101 -9.62 -1.27 -8.08
N LYS A 102 -9.84 -2.26 -7.21
CA LYS A 102 -11.10 -3.02 -7.18
C LYS A 102 -12.29 -2.19 -6.67
N LEU A 103 -12.03 -1.16 -5.86
CA LEU A 103 -13.03 -0.21 -5.36
C LEU A 103 -13.07 1.10 -6.17
N HIS A 104 -12.28 1.22 -7.23
CA HIS A 104 -12.17 2.42 -8.07
C HIS A 104 -11.90 3.71 -7.27
N LEU A 105 -11.09 3.62 -6.21
CA LEU A 105 -10.76 4.77 -5.36
C LEU A 105 -9.81 5.73 -6.08
N SER A 106 -8.85 5.21 -6.85
CA SER A 106 -7.90 5.96 -7.68
C SER A 106 -7.02 6.93 -6.89
N ILE A 107 -6.61 6.53 -5.68
CA ILE A 107 -5.73 7.33 -4.81
C ILE A 107 -4.39 6.64 -4.55
N VAL A 108 -4.28 5.32 -4.67
CA VAL A 108 -2.99 4.61 -4.55
C VAL A 108 -2.30 4.62 -5.92
N PRO A 109 -1.09 5.20 -6.06
CA PRO A 109 -0.34 5.07 -7.30
C PRO A 109 -0.10 3.58 -7.61
N LYS A 110 -0.28 3.19 -8.88
CA LYS A 110 -0.19 1.80 -9.32
C LYS A 110 1.04 1.10 -8.75
N THR A 111 0.81 0.03 -7.99
CA THR A 111 1.85 -0.68 -7.24
C THR A 111 1.74 -2.18 -7.48
N LYS A 112 2.81 -2.80 -8.00
CA LYS A 112 2.86 -4.26 -8.24
C LYS A 112 4.13 -4.89 -7.65
N VAL A 113 4.11 -6.20 -7.49
CA VAL A 113 5.28 -6.99 -7.09
C VAL A 113 6.19 -7.19 -8.30
N VAL A 114 7.45 -6.77 -8.20
CA VAL A 114 8.42 -6.85 -9.30
C VAL A 114 9.74 -7.46 -8.84
N TRP A 115 10.56 -7.83 -9.82
CA TRP A 115 11.93 -8.28 -9.61
C TRP A 115 12.92 -7.32 -10.26
N LEU A 116 13.79 -6.68 -9.48
CA LEU A 116 14.84 -5.80 -10.02
C LEU A 116 16.23 -6.25 -9.58
N VAL A 117 17.23 -5.92 -10.40
CA VAL A 117 18.66 -6.12 -10.11
C VAL A 117 19.33 -4.77 -10.20
N SER A 118 20.05 -4.33 -9.18
CA SER A 118 20.84 -3.09 -9.27
C SER A 118 22.07 -3.17 -8.37
N GLU A 119 23.21 -2.65 -8.81
CA GLU A 119 24.42 -2.60 -8.00
C GLU A 119 24.28 -1.73 -6.73
N THR A 120 23.31 -0.81 -6.73
CA THR A 120 22.99 0.09 -5.61
C THR A 120 22.17 -0.56 -4.49
N PHE A 121 21.54 -1.72 -4.74
CA PHE A 121 20.81 -2.43 -3.69
C PHE A 121 21.76 -3.06 -2.66
N ASN A 122 21.24 -3.37 -1.47
CA ASN A 122 22.04 -3.94 -0.40
C ASN A 122 22.22 -5.46 -0.55
N TYR A 123 23.34 -5.92 -1.09
CA TYR A 123 23.66 -7.35 -1.22
C TYR A 123 24.75 -7.78 -0.24
N ASN A 124 24.69 -9.04 0.18
CA ASN A 124 25.74 -9.66 0.98
C ASN A 124 27.09 -9.69 0.24
N ALA A 125 28.18 -9.68 1.01
CA ALA A 125 29.54 -9.76 0.47
C ALA A 125 29.73 -10.98 -0.44
N ILE A 126 29.13 -12.11 -0.09
CA ILE A 126 29.15 -13.35 -0.87
C ILE A 126 28.51 -13.17 -2.24
N ASP A 127 27.34 -12.53 -2.31
CA ASP A 127 26.64 -12.31 -3.59
C ASP A 127 27.40 -11.34 -4.49
N ARG A 128 28.01 -10.29 -3.91
CA ARG A 128 28.89 -9.38 -4.65
C ARG A 128 30.13 -10.10 -5.18
N ALA A 129 30.78 -10.93 -4.36
CA ALA A 129 31.95 -11.72 -4.76
C ALA A 129 31.61 -12.73 -5.86
N LYS A 130 30.50 -13.47 -5.72
CA LYS A 130 30.01 -14.43 -6.74
C LYS A 130 29.68 -13.74 -8.06
N SER A 131 29.03 -12.58 -8.03
CA SER A 131 28.73 -11.79 -9.23
C SER A 131 30.03 -11.39 -9.97
N ARG A 132 31.02 -10.87 -9.25
CA ARG A 132 32.33 -10.49 -9.81
C ARG A 132 33.08 -11.71 -10.38
N GLY A 133 33.14 -12.81 -9.64
CA GLY A 133 33.81 -14.03 -10.09
C GLY A 133 33.18 -14.62 -11.36
N LYS A 134 31.85 -14.60 -11.47
CA LYS A 134 31.13 -15.05 -12.66
C LYS A 134 31.35 -14.13 -13.87
N LYS A 135 31.34 -12.81 -13.68
CA LYS A 135 31.68 -11.83 -14.73
C LYS A 135 33.11 -12.06 -15.24
N TYR A 136 34.07 -12.18 -14.33
CA TYR A 136 35.47 -12.47 -14.67
C TYR A 136 35.65 -13.81 -15.41
N ALA A 137 34.99 -14.87 -14.94
CA ALA A 137 35.05 -16.17 -15.59
C ALA A 137 34.44 -16.15 -17.00
N LEU A 138 33.40 -15.35 -17.25
CA LEU A 138 32.85 -15.14 -18.59
C LEU A 138 33.83 -14.40 -19.51
N GLU A 139 34.47 -13.34 -19.01
CA GLU A 139 35.44 -12.55 -19.77
C GLU A 139 36.71 -13.33 -20.09
N LYS A 140 37.22 -14.11 -19.13
CA LYS A 140 38.49 -14.86 -19.29
C LYS A 140 38.33 -16.25 -19.88
N VAL A 141 37.24 -16.95 -19.56
CA VAL A 141 36.98 -18.32 -20.02
C VAL A 141 35.53 -18.46 -20.49
N PRO A 142 35.19 -17.94 -21.69
CA PRO A 142 33.80 -17.90 -22.17
C PRO A 142 33.09 -19.27 -22.17
N LYS A 143 33.84 -20.37 -22.40
CA LYS A 143 33.32 -21.74 -22.36
C LYS A 143 32.80 -22.16 -20.97
N VAL A 144 33.37 -21.63 -19.90
CA VAL A 144 32.92 -21.85 -18.51
C VAL A 144 31.85 -20.83 -18.14
N GLY A 145 32.03 -19.57 -18.54
CA GLY A 145 31.05 -18.51 -18.30
C GLY A 145 29.66 -18.78 -18.87
N ARG A 146 29.58 -19.33 -20.09
CA ARG A 146 28.31 -19.70 -20.74
C ARG A 146 27.55 -20.84 -20.03
N LYS A 147 28.21 -21.60 -19.13
CA LYS A 147 27.55 -22.62 -18.31
C LYS A 147 26.83 -22.03 -17.09
N PHE A 148 27.09 -20.77 -16.75
CA PHE A 148 26.37 -20.13 -15.66
C PHE A 148 24.96 -19.74 -16.11
N HIS A 149 23.96 -20.32 -15.45
CA HIS A 149 22.55 -19.97 -15.62
C HIS A 149 22.25 -18.47 -15.39
N ARG A 150 23.13 -17.75 -14.69
CA ARG A 150 22.99 -16.33 -14.41
C ARG A 150 24.34 -15.68 -14.17
N ILE A 151 24.60 -14.60 -14.91
CA ILE A 151 25.72 -13.68 -14.71
C ILE A 151 25.18 -12.41 -14.03
N GLY A 152 25.90 -11.87 -13.05
CA GLY A 152 25.49 -10.68 -12.28
C GLY A 152 24.83 -10.98 -10.94
N LEU A 153 24.30 -9.93 -10.31
CA LEU A 153 23.66 -9.99 -8.98
C LEU A 153 22.30 -10.71 -9.04
N PRO A 154 21.86 -11.37 -7.95
CA PRO A 154 20.53 -11.99 -7.89
C PRO A 154 19.43 -10.92 -7.90
N PRO A 155 18.23 -11.22 -8.43
CA PRO A 155 17.15 -10.25 -8.48
C PRO A 155 16.51 -10.16 -7.10
N LYS A 156 16.08 -8.97 -6.73
CA LYS A 156 15.33 -8.75 -5.50
C LYS A 156 13.87 -8.59 -5.84
N ILE A 157 13.03 -9.37 -5.16
CA ILE A 157 11.59 -9.14 -5.14
C ILE A 157 11.27 -7.95 -4.25
N GLY A 158 10.29 -7.14 -4.63
CA GLY A 158 9.80 -6.02 -3.85
C GLY A 158 8.59 -5.38 -4.49
N SER A 159 8.04 -4.37 -3.83
CA SER A 159 6.98 -3.55 -4.40
C SER A 159 7.58 -2.46 -5.25
N PHE A 160 6.96 -2.20 -6.40
CA PHE A 160 7.26 -1.06 -7.26
C PHE A 160 6.01 -0.23 -7.41
N GLN A 161 6.06 0.98 -6.86
CA GLN A 161 4.99 1.96 -6.90
C GLN A 161 5.34 3.04 -7.91
N LEU A 162 4.40 3.43 -8.77
CA LEU A 162 4.61 4.55 -9.69
C LEU A 162 4.86 5.85 -8.93
N PHE A 163 5.82 6.64 -9.41
CA PHE A 163 6.11 7.94 -8.85
C PHE A 163 5.08 8.97 -9.30
N VAL A 164 4.60 9.81 -8.37
CA VAL A 164 3.63 10.88 -8.66
C VAL A 164 4.30 12.25 -8.57
N GLU A 165 4.12 13.06 -9.61
CA GLU A 165 4.73 14.40 -9.73
C GLU A 165 3.80 15.51 -9.22
N GLY A 166 4.38 16.58 -8.66
CA GLY A 166 3.63 17.75 -8.20
C GLY A 166 2.94 17.58 -6.84
N TYR A 167 3.15 16.45 -6.16
CA TYR A 167 2.60 16.18 -4.84
C TYR A 167 3.51 16.68 -3.70
N LYS A 168 2.91 17.06 -2.58
CA LYS A 168 3.58 17.36 -1.30
C LYS A 168 2.89 16.61 -0.16
N GLU A 169 3.57 16.45 0.96
CA GLU A 169 2.99 15.88 2.19
C GLU A 169 1.66 16.57 2.56
N ALA A 170 0.69 15.81 3.03
CA ALA A 170 -0.60 16.37 3.40
C ALA A 170 -0.48 17.38 4.53
N GLU A 171 0.39 17.14 5.51
CA GLU A 171 0.66 18.09 6.60
C GLU A 171 1.06 19.48 6.08
N TYR A 172 1.87 19.55 5.01
CA TYR A 172 2.25 20.82 4.39
C TYR A 172 1.03 21.60 3.87
N TRP A 173 0.12 20.91 3.18
CA TRP A 173 -1.07 21.54 2.60
C TRP A 173 -2.14 21.85 3.64
N LEU A 174 -2.35 20.97 4.61
CA LEU A 174 -3.30 21.18 5.71
C LEU A 174 -2.96 22.46 6.48
N ARG A 175 -1.68 22.67 6.84
CA ARG A 175 -1.22 23.91 7.48
C ARG A 175 -1.47 25.15 6.62
N LYS A 176 -1.33 25.03 5.29
CA LYS A 176 -1.65 26.14 4.37
C LYS A 176 -3.14 26.43 4.30
N PHE A 177 -3.98 25.40 4.30
CA PHE A 177 -5.44 25.56 4.26
C PHE A 177 -6.02 26.12 5.56
N GLU A 178 -5.33 25.97 6.68
CA GLU A 178 -5.70 26.65 7.94
C GLU A 178 -5.48 28.17 7.83
N ALA A 179 -4.39 28.61 7.17
CA ALA A 179 -4.08 30.03 7.01
C ALA A 179 -4.84 30.68 5.84
N ASP A 180 -5.02 29.95 4.73
CA ASP A 180 -5.68 30.38 3.50
C ASP A 180 -6.72 29.31 3.09
N PRO A 181 -7.97 29.40 3.61
CA PRO A 181 -9.00 28.41 3.37
C PRO A 181 -9.30 28.20 1.89
N LEU A 182 -9.48 26.93 1.51
CA LEU A 182 -9.85 26.56 0.15
C LEU A 182 -11.22 27.13 -0.25
N PRO A 183 -11.40 27.56 -1.52
CA PRO A 183 -12.71 27.84 -2.07
C PRO A 183 -13.64 26.63 -1.93
N GLU A 184 -14.94 26.88 -1.73
CA GLU A 184 -15.91 25.86 -1.36
C GLU A 184 -15.97 24.67 -2.34
N ASN A 185 -15.87 24.92 -3.65
CA ASN A 185 -15.83 23.88 -4.67
C ASN A 185 -14.60 22.96 -4.51
N ILE A 186 -13.43 23.53 -4.24
CA ILE A 186 -12.18 22.78 -4.04
C ILE A 186 -12.20 22.04 -2.70
N ARG A 187 -12.78 22.67 -1.67
CA ARG A 187 -12.96 22.05 -0.36
C ARG A 187 -13.82 20.79 -0.45
N LYS A 188 -14.88 20.80 -1.27
CA LYS A 188 -15.70 19.61 -1.56
C LYS A 188 -14.92 18.52 -2.30
N GLN A 189 -14.13 18.89 -3.33
CA GLN A 189 -13.26 17.93 -4.02
C GLN A 189 -12.23 17.30 -3.07
N PHE A 190 -11.61 18.11 -2.21
CA PHE A 190 -10.69 17.61 -1.19
C PHE A 190 -11.36 16.65 -0.22
N GLN A 191 -12.59 16.97 0.22
CA GLN A 191 -13.36 16.10 1.09
C GLN A 191 -13.69 14.75 0.43
N SER A 192 -14.12 14.75 -0.85
CA SER A 192 -14.35 13.50 -1.60
C SER A 192 -13.08 12.65 -1.72
N GLN A 193 -11.93 13.26 -2.02
CA GLN A 193 -10.63 12.57 -2.04
C GLN A 193 -10.25 12.04 -0.65
N PHE A 194 -10.52 12.80 0.41
CA PHE A 194 -10.24 12.40 1.79
C PHE A 194 -11.10 11.21 2.23
N GLU A 195 -12.38 11.17 1.84
CA GLU A 195 -13.26 10.03 2.10
C GLU A 195 -12.75 8.74 1.45
N ARG A 196 -12.20 8.83 0.23
CA ARG A 196 -11.55 7.69 -0.44
C ARG A 196 -10.35 7.17 0.35
N LEU A 197 -9.53 8.07 0.91
CA LEU A 197 -8.40 7.71 1.79
C LEU A 197 -8.87 6.98 3.04
N VAL A 198 -9.93 7.51 3.68
CA VAL A 198 -10.54 6.90 4.88
C VAL A 198 -11.02 5.49 4.58
N ILE A 199 -11.70 5.29 3.44
CA ILE A 199 -12.24 3.98 3.05
C ILE A 199 -11.13 2.97 2.82
N LEU A 200 -10.09 3.35 2.06
CA LEU A 200 -8.93 2.51 1.84
C LEU A 200 -8.30 2.08 3.16
N ASP A 201 -7.88 3.06 3.98
CA ASP A 201 -7.17 2.80 5.23
C ASP A 201 -8.00 1.99 6.22
N TYR A 202 -9.31 2.21 6.26
CA TYR A 202 -10.19 1.46 7.14
C TYR A 202 -10.32 0.01 6.68
N ILE A 203 -10.56 -0.26 5.39
CA ILE A 203 -10.70 -1.62 4.86
C ILE A 203 -9.42 -2.42 5.08
N ILE A 204 -8.25 -1.87 4.71
CA ILE A 204 -6.97 -2.57 4.86
C ILE A 204 -6.43 -2.54 6.31
N ARG A 205 -7.14 -1.84 7.22
CA ARG A 205 -6.72 -1.52 8.58
C ARG A 205 -5.26 -1.07 8.63
N ASN A 206 -4.96 0.02 7.92
CA ASN A 206 -3.62 0.60 7.90
C ASN A 206 -3.22 1.00 9.33
N THR A 207 -2.02 0.61 9.73
CA THR A 207 -1.53 0.82 11.08
C THR A 207 -0.55 2.00 11.17
N ASP A 208 -0.13 2.58 10.04
CA ASP A 208 0.93 3.61 9.98
C ASP A 208 0.57 4.84 9.13
N ARG A 209 -0.72 5.20 9.07
CA ARG A 209 -1.14 6.42 8.37
C ARG A 209 -0.95 7.66 9.24
N GLY A 210 0.22 8.29 9.12
CA GLY A 210 0.48 9.67 9.54
C GLY A 210 0.10 10.71 8.46
N ASN A 211 0.13 12.00 8.80
CA ASN A 211 -0.15 13.10 7.85
C ASN A 211 1.03 13.42 6.90
N ASP A 212 2.17 12.77 7.13
CA ASP A 212 3.35 12.68 6.29
C ASP A 212 3.25 11.55 5.24
N ASN A 213 2.41 10.53 5.50
CA ASN A 213 2.31 9.31 4.69
C ASN A 213 1.16 9.33 3.68
N TRP A 214 0.58 10.49 3.39
CA TRP A 214 -0.29 10.69 2.22
C TRP A 214 0.01 12.06 1.65
N LEU A 215 -0.11 12.18 0.34
CA LEU A 215 0.28 13.37 -0.38
C LEU A 215 -0.93 14.08 -0.95
N VAL A 216 -0.80 15.39 -1.15
CA VAL A 216 -1.78 16.24 -1.81
C VAL A 216 -1.08 16.99 -2.94
N ARG A 217 -1.69 16.98 -4.13
CA ARG A 217 -1.39 17.90 -5.24
C ARG A 217 -2.52 18.90 -5.31
N TYR A 218 -2.19 20.18 -5.25
CA TYR A 218 -3.15 21.27 -5.41
C TYR A 218 -2.57 22.31 -6.35
N GLU A 219 -3.30 22.59 -7.44
CA GLU A 219 -2.93 23.60 -8.42
C GLU A 219 -3.90 24.77 -8.30
N LYS A 220 -3.40 25.93 -7.85
CA LYS A 220 -4.19 27.16 -7.89
C LYS A 220 -4.40 27.53 -9.35
N GLN A 221 -5.65 27.62 -9.79
CA GLN A 221 -5.95 28.28 -11.06
C GLN A 221 -5.35 29.69 -11.00
N LYS A 222 -4.37 29.96 -11.85
CA LYS A 222 -3.90 31.32 -12.05
C LYS A 222 -5.06 32.09 -12.68
N CYS A 223 -5.58 33.08 -11.96
CA CYS A 223 -6.34 34.16 -12.59
C CYS A 223 -5.38 35.03 -13.41
N GLU A 224 -4.81 34.50 -14.48
CA GLU A 224 -4.16 35.31 -15.50
C GLU A 224 -5.25 35.70 -16.51
N LYS A 225 -5.72 36.94 -16.38
CA LYS A 225 -6.40 37.65 -17.48
C LYS A 225 -5.38 37.86 -18.60
N GLU A 226 -5.16 36.84 -19.43
CA GLU A 226 -4.65 37.02 -20.77
C GLU A 226 -5.59 36.31 -21.73
N ILE A 227 -6.38 37.14 -22.43
CA ILE A 227 -7.11 36.75 -23.62
C ILE A 227 -6.04 36.43 -24.67
N ASP A 228 -5.75 35.15 -24.90
CA ASP A 228 -5.16 34.74 -26.17
C ASP A 228 -5.99 33.61 -26.77
N HIS A 229 -6.61 33.93 -27.91
CA HIS A 229 -7.43 33.04 -28.69
C HIS A 229 -6.55 32.01 -29.39
N LYS A 230 -6.36 30.82 -28.80
CA LYS A 230 -5.98 29.62 -29.58
C LYS A 230 -6.74 28.38 -29.15
N GLU A 231 -7.70 28.05 -30.01
CA GLU A 231 -8.20 26.72 -30.38
C GLU A 231 -8.55 25.75 -29.26
N SER A 232 -9.87 25.67 -29.05
CA SER A 232 -10.64 24.62 -28.41
C SER A 232 -10.19 23.22 -28.84
N LYS A 233 -9.31 22.60 -28.05
CA LYS A 233 -9.27 21.15 -27.93
C LYS A 233 -10.20 20.76 -26.79
N TRP A 234 -11.34 20.20 -27.15
CA TRP A 234 -12.16 19.38 -26.27
C TRP A 234 -11.26 18.26 -25.73
N ILE A 235 -10.80 18.40 -24.48
CA ILE A 235 -10.17 17.32 -23.73
C ILE A 235 -11.12 17.08 -22.56
N ASP A 236 -11.74 15.91 -22.63
CA ASP A 236 -12.52 15.26 -21.57
C ASP A 236 -11.75 15.23 -20.24
N ASP A 237 -12.54 15.11 -19.17
CA ASP A 237 -12.22 15.06 -17.74
C ASP A 237 -12.27 16.42 -17.05
N GLU A 238 -13.27 16.59 -16.17
CA GLU A 238 -13.25 17.62 -15.13
C GLU A 238 -11.94 17.51 -14.34
N GLU A 239 -10.95 18.32 -14.70
CA GLU A 239 -9.62 18.24 -14.12
C GLU A 239 -9.70 18.62 -12.63
N PHE A 240 -9.73 17.60 -11.76
CA PHE A 240 -9.70 17.80 -10.31
C PHE A 240 -8.49 18.68 -9.95
N LEU A 241 -8.77 19.86 -9.43
CA LEU A 241 -7.76 20.85 -9.06
C LEU A 241 -6.98 20.44 -7.80
N ILE A 242 -7.53 19.48 -7.04
CA ILE A 242 -6.90 18.88 -5.86
C ILE A 242 -7.03 17.36 -5.90
N LYS A 243 -5.91 16.64 -5.69
CA LYS A 243 -5.87 15.16 -5.65
C LYS A 243 -5.07 14.67 -4.46
N ILE A 244 -5.48 13.53 -3.90
CA ILE A 244 -4.74 12.80 -2.86
C ILE A 244 -4.00 11.62 -3.48
N ALA A 245 -2.78 11.35 -2.99
CA ALA A 245 -2.07 10.11 -3.26
C ALA A 245 -1.76 9.38 -1.94
N ALA A 246 -2.28 8.16 -1.79
CA ALA A 246 -2.03 7.29 -0.64
C ALA A 246 -0.76 6.45 -0.87
N ILE A 247 0.35 6.87 -0.27
CA ILE A 247 1.66 6.23 -0.39
C ILE A 247 2.03 5.46 0.88
N ASP A 248 3.11 4.67 0.84
CA ASP A 248 3.65 3.96 2.02
C ASP A 248 2.62 3.08 2.76
N ASN A 249 2.00 2.16 2.02
CA ASN A 249 0.97 1.25 2.52
C ASN A 249 1.55 -0.07 3.05
N GLY A 250 2.86 -0.10 3.37
CA GLY A 250 3.57 -1.33 3.75
C GLY A 250 3.26 -1.90 5.13
N LEU A 251 2.46 -1.20 5.96
CA LEU A 251 2.10 -1.60 7.32
C LEU A 251 0.58 -1.70 7.50
N ALA A 252 -0.08 -2.41 6.58
CA ALA A 252 -1.50 -2.73 6.60
C ALA A 252 -1.75 -4.26 6.63
N PHE A 253 -3.01 -4.68 6.48
CA PHE A 253 -3.45 -6.07 6.52
C PHE A 253 -3.03 -6.83 7.78
N PRO A 254 -3.40 -6.35 8.98
CA PRO A 254 -3.12 -7.07 10.22
C PRO A 254 -3.92 -8.37 10.33
N PHE A 255 -3.33 -9.41 10.92
CA PHE A 255 -3.99 -10.70 11.15
C PHE A 255 -4.86 -10.72 12.42
N LYS A 256 -4.77 -9.66 13.23
CA LYS A 256 -5.64 -9.40 14.38
C LYS A 256 -5.73 -7.89 14.61
N HIS A 257 -6.78 -7.41 15.27
CA HIS A 257 -6.80 -6.02 15.71
C HIS A 257 -5.64 -5.72 16.69
N PRO A 258 -5.08 -4.50 16.71
CA PRO A 258 -4.06 -4.13 17.67
C PRO A 258 -4.53 -4.33 19.11
N ASP A 259 -3.62 -4.75 19.98
CA ASP A 259 -3.90 -4.84 21.42
C ASP A 259 -4.00 -3.41 22.01
N GLU A 260 -4.89 -3.17 22.99
CA GLU A 260 -5.24 -1.80 23.47
C GLU A 260 -4.05 -0.95 23.93
N TRP A 261 -3.00 -1.58 24.46
CA TRP A 261 -1.77 -0.89 24.89
C TRP A 261 -0.94 -0.32 23.72
N ARG A 262 -1.30 -0.67 22.46
CA ARG A 262 -0.69 -0.16 21.25
C ARG A 262 -1.72 -0.03 20.12
N ALA A 263 -2.55 1.01 20.20
CA ALA A 263 -3.76 1.17 19.40
C ALA A 263 -3.57 1.48 17.89
N TYR A 264 -2.38 1.95 17.46
CA TYR A 264 -2.09 2.37 16.07
C TYR A 264 -3.24 3.19 15.44
N PRO A 265 -3.50 4.41 15.96
CA PRO A 265 -4.61 5.22 15.52
C PRO A 265 -4.42 5.69 14.07
N PHE A 266 -5.53 5.94 13.38
CA PHE A 266 -5.51 6.67 12.13
C PHE A 266 -5.32 8.16 12.43
N HIS A 267 -4.17 8.75 12.07
CA HIS A 267 -3.89 10.15 12.45
C HIS A 267 -4.86 11.15 11.81
N TRP A 268 -5.39 10.81 10.62
CA TRP A 268 -6.40 11.63 9.96
C TRP A 268 -7.71 11.74 10.76
N ALA A 269 -7.98 10.85 11.72
CA ALA A 269 -9.20 10.90 12.53
C ALA A 269 -9.26 12.16 13.42
N TRP A 270 -8.12 12.79 13.71
CA TRP A 270 -8.07 14.03 14.50
C TRP A 270 -8.28 15.29 13.66
N LEU A 271 -8.28 15.17 12.33
CA LEU A 271 -8.47 16.31 11.43
C LEU A 271 -9.93 16.80 11.47
N PRO A 272 -10.19 18.10 11.27
CA PRO A 272 -11.55 18.64 11.14
C PRO A 272 -12.38 17.91 10.07
N GLN A 273 -11.74 17.53 8.96
CA GLN A 273 -12.34 16.80 7.83
C GLN A 273 -12.94 15.45 8.25
N ALA A 274 -12.41 14.80 9.30
CA ALA A 274 -12.93 13.54 9.80
C ALA A 274 -14.27 13.68 10.53
N LYS A 275 -14.65 14.90 10.94
CA LYS A 275 -15.95 15.16 11.58
C LYS A 275 -17.08 15.39 10.57
N VAL A 276 -16.76 15.56 9.28
CA VAL A 276 -17.75 15.72 8.22
C VAL A 276 -18.38 14.35 7.92
N PRO A 277 -19.72 14.23 7.90
CA PRO A 277 -20.40 13.00 7.49
C PRO A 277 -20.00 12.56 6.08
N PHE A 278 -19.97 11.24 5.83
CA PHE A 278 -19.70 10.72 4.49
C PHE A 278 -20.70 11.27 3.47
N SER A 279 -20.18 11.79 2.36
CA SER A 279 -20.96 12.32 1.25
C SER A 279 -21.89 11.27 0.63
N GLU A 280 -22.96 11.72 -0.05
CA GLU A 280 -23.77 10.81 -0.88
C GLU A 280 -22.95 10.20 -2.02
N GLU A 281 -21.98 10.95 -2.57
CA GLU A 281 -21.09 10.49 -3.64
C GLU A 281 -20.35 9.21 -3.23
N ILE A 282 -19.65 9.25 -2.08
CA ILE A 282 -18.85 8.10 -1.65
C ILE A 282 -19.72 6.92 -1.21
N ARG A 283 -20.90 7.20 -0.63
CA ARG A 283 -21.88 6.16 -0.27
C ARG A 283 -22.40 5.44 -1.50
N ASN A 284 -22.81 6.18 -2.52
CA ASN A 284 -23.29 5.63 -3.78
C ASN A 284 -22.19 4.89 -4.55
N LEU A 285 -20.94 5.35 -4.46
CA LEU A 285 -19.80 4.67 -5.06
C LEU A 285 -19.50 3.34 -4.35
N ILE A 286 -19.49 3.29 -3.03
CA ILE A 286 -18.87 2.18 -2.28
C ILE A 286 -19.86 1.14 -1.78
N LEU A 287 -21.06 1.54 -1.34
CA LEU A 287 -22.06 0.61 -0.80
C LEU A 287 -22.41 -0.54 -1.77
N PRO A 288 -22.59 -0.32 -3.10
CA PRO A 288 -22.90 -1.41 -4.02
C PRO A 288 -21.86 -2.53 -4.03
N TYR A 289 -20.59 -2.20 -3.81
CA TYR A 289 -19.49 -3.17 -3.78
C TYR A 289 -19.41 -3.87 -2.43
N ILE A 290 -19.23 -3.11 -1.34
CA ILE A 290 -18.87 -3.72 -0.05
C ILE A 290 -20.06 -4.40 0.68
N SER A 291 -21.29 -4.11 0.26
CA SER A 291 -22.48 -4.80 0.77
C SER A 291 -22.79 -6.10 0.03
N ASP A 292 -22.20 -6.33 -1.15
CA ASP A 292 -22.28 -7.59 -1.87
C ASP A 292 -21.20 -8.56 -1.38
N MET A 293 -21.64 -9.70 -0.86
CA MET A 293 -20.74 -10.75 -0.36
C MET A 293 -19.94 -11.43 -1.48
N ASN A 294 -20.43 -11.42 -2.72
CA ASN A 294 -19.66 -11.96 -3.85
C ASN A 294 -18.46 -11.07 -4.14
N PHE A 295 -18.66 -9.75 -4.21
CA PHE A 295 -17.56 -8.80 -4.36
C PHE A 295 -16.49 -8.94 -3.26
N VAL A 296 -16.92 -9.04 -1.99
CA VAL A 296 -15.99 -9.22 -0.86
C VAL A 296 -15.23 -10.54 -0.96
N GLN A 297 -15.91 -11.60 -1.42
CA GLN A 297 -15.28 -12.90 -1.65
C GLN A 297 -14.24 -12.84 -2.77
N ASP A 298 -14.59 -12.25 -3.91
CA ASP A 298 -13.67 -12.05 -5.04
C ASP A 298 -12.46 -11.21 -4.63
N LEU A 299 -12.65 -10.18 -3.80
CA LEU A 299 -11.56 -9.37 -3.26
C LEU A 299 -10.61 -10.21 -2.38
N CYS A 300 -11.16 -11.09 -1.54
CA CYS A 300 -10.35 -12.01 -0.73
C CYS A 300 -9.58 -13.00 -1.62
N GLU A 301 -10.18 -13.47 -2.72
CA GLU A 301 -9.53 -14.38 -3.67
C GLU A 301 -8.39 -13.70 -4.43
N ASP A 302 -8.59 -12.46 -4.90
CA ASP A 302 -7.54 -11.67 -5.54
C ASP A 302 -6.35 -11.42 -4.58
N LEU A 303 -6.64 -11.09 -3.32
CA LEU A 303 -5.62 -10.93 -2.28
C LEU A 303 -4.92 -12.26 -1.95
N TYR A 304 -5.64 -13.39 -1.99
CA TYR A 304 -5.06 -14.71 -1.82
C TYR A 304 -4.06 -15.03 -2.93
N GLU A 305 -4.43 -14.78 -4.18
CA GLU A 305 -3.55 -14.96 -5.35
C GLU A 305 -2.28 -14.13 -5.25
N LEU A 306 -2.37 -12.89 -4.74
CA LEU A 306 -1.22 -12.04 -4.48
C LEU A 306 -0.36 -12.56 -3.31
N PHE A 307 -0.97 -12.85 -2.15
CA PHE A 307 -0.23 -13.12 -0.92
C PHE A 307 0.42 -14.50 -0.92
N LYS A 308 -0.18 -15.49 -1.60
CA LYS A 308 0.37 -16.85 -1.73
C LYS A 308 1.70 -16.91 -2.51
N THR A 309 2.06 -15.82 -3.20
CA THR A 309 3.36 -15.73 -3.91
C THR A 309 4.55 -15.64 -2.95
N ASP A 310 4.32 -15.29 -1.67
CA ASP A 310 5.39 -15.25 -0.68
C ASP A 310 5.79 -16.66 -0.24
N LYS A 311 7.11 -16.90 -0.15
CA LYS A 311 7.65 -18.19 0.36
C LYS A 311 7.25 -18.48 1.81
N GLY A 312 6.98 -17.45 2.62
CA GLY A 312 6.54 -17.57 4.00
C GLY A 312 5.03 -17.46 4.16
N PHE A 313 4.25 -17.64 3.09
CA PHE A 313 2.80 -17.61 3.16
C PHE A 313 2.27 -18.73 4.06
N ASP A 314 1.36 -18.36 4.97
CA ASP A 314 0.62 -19.28 5.82
C ASP A 314 -0.88 -19.03 5.66
N LYS A 315 -1.62 -20.08 5.26
CA LYS A 315 -3.04 -19.96 4.93
C LYS A 315 -3.89 -19.59 6.14
N ALA A 316 -3.58 -20.11 7.33
CA ALA A 316 -4.35 -19.81 8.53
C ALA A 316 -4.20 -18.33 8.94
N THR A 317 -2.98 -17.81 8.84
CA THR A 317 -2.69 -16.39 9.09
C THR A 317 -3.38 -15.51 8.05
N PHE A 318 -3.40 -15.91 6.77
CA PHE A 318 -4.13 -15.20 5.72
C PHE A 318 -5.64 -15.14 6.01
N GLU A 319 -6.27 -16.25 6.39
CA GLU A 319 -7.70 -16.25 6.77
C GLU A 319 -7.97 -15.34 7.97
N SER A 320 -7.00 -15.20 8.88
CA SER A 320 -7.07 -14.25 10.01
C SER A 320 -6.96 -12.79 9.54
N GLN A 321 -6.13 -12.49 8.54
CA GLN A 321 -6.11 -11.15 7.90
C GLN A 321 -7.47 -10.84 7.26
N MET A 322 -8.04 -11.81 6.53
CA MET A 322 -9.32 -11.62 5.87
C MET A 322 -10.49 -11.52 6.86
N SER A 323 -10.40 -12.15 8.03
CA SER A 323 -11.43 -12.03 9.07
C SER A 323 -11.45 -10.64 9.70
N VAL A 324 -10.29 -10.01 9.87
CA VAL A 324 -10.17 -8.60 10.26
C VAL A 324 -10.73 -7.70 9.16
N MET A 325 -10.32 -7.89 7.91
CA MET A 325 -10.80 -7.09 6.77
C MET A 325 -12.32 -7.15 6.60
N ARG A 326 -12.93 -8.34 6.73
CA ARG A 326 -14.40 -8.50 6.71
C ARG A 326 -15.08 -7.77 7.86
N GLY A 327 -14.48 -7.78 9.06
CA GLY A 327 -14.97 -7.01 10.20
C GLY A 327 -14.91 -5.49 9.96
N GLN A 328 -13.85 -5.01 9.32
CA GLN A 328 -13.75 -3.61 8.88
C GLN A 328 -14.82 -3.27 7.83
N ILE A 329 -15.03 -4.13 6.84
CA ILE A 329 -16.06 -3.94 5.81
C ILE A 329 -17.47 -3.89 6.44
N LEU A 330 -17.75 -4.75 7.43
CA LEU A 330 -19.02 -4.75 8.14
C LEU A 330 -19.29 -3.40 8.84
N ASN A 331 -18.32 -2.93 9.62
CA ASN A 331 -18.44 -1.64 10.33
C ASN A 331 -18.57 -0.47 9.35
N LEU A 332 -17.78 -0.47 8.27
CA LEU A 332 -17.84 0.56 7.23
C LEU A 332 -19.21 0.59 6.54
N THR A 333 -19.75 -0.59 6.19
CA THR A 333 -21.07 -0.70 5.56
C THR A 333 -22.16 -0.07 6.43
N GLN A 334 -22.15 -0.37 7.75
CA GLN A 334 -23.10 0.22 8.67
C GLN A 334 -22.92 1.74 8.81
N ALA A 335 -21.67 2.21 8.93
CA ALA A 335 -21.39 3.64 9.04
C ALA A 335 -21.81 4.44 7.80
N LEU A 336 -21.63 3.89 6.61
CA LEU A 336 -22.08 4.50 5.36
C LEU A 336 -23.61 4.52 5.26
N ARG A 337 -24.31 3.45 5.67
CA ARG A 337 -25.79 3.43 5.70
C ARG A 337 -26.37 4.46 6.68
N ASP A 338 -25.73 4.61 7.84
CA ASP A 338 -26.15 5.54 8.89
C ASP A 338 -25.75 7.00 8.60
N GLY A 339 -25.01 7.28 7.52
CA GLY A 339 -24.51 8.62 7.22
C GLY A 339 -23.53 9.15 8.29
N LYS A 340 -22.72 8.27 8.90
CA LYS A 340 -21.72 8.66 9.91
C LYS A 340 -20.55 9.41 9.29
N SER A 341 -19.74 10.05 10.13
CA SER A 341 -18.45 10.64 9.77
C SER A 341 -17.29 9.65 9.94
N PRO A 342 -16.13 9.87 9.30
CA PRO A 342 -14.91 9.10 9.54
C PRO A 342 -14.53 9.01 11.03
N PHE A 343 -14.72 10.09 11.80
CA PHE A 343 -14.45 10.13 13.23
C PHE A 343 -15.37 9.17 14.00
N GLN A 344 -16.66 9.13 13.66
CA GLN A 344 -17.60 8.19 14.27
C GLN A 344 -17.34 6.74 13.85
N LEU A 345 -16.89 6.51 12.61
CA LEU A 345 -16.53 5.18 12.11
C LEU A 345 -15.41 4.53 12.94
N VAL A 346 -14.36 5.30 13.28
CA VAL A 346 -13.23 4.77 14.07
C VAL A 346 -13.55 4.55 15.55
N GLN A 347 -14.70 5.05 16.02
CA GLN A 347 -15.22 4.78 17.37
C GLN A 347 -16.04 3.49 17.44
N ILE A 348 -16.42 2.90 16.30
CA ILE A 348 -17.16 1.64 16.28
C ILE A 348 -16.25 0.53 16.82
N PRO A 349 -16.74 -0.31 17.77
CA PRO A 349 -15.96 -1.43 18.30
C PRO A 349 -15.42 -2.34 17.21
N CYS A 350 -14.20 -2.86 17.42
CA CYS A 350 -13.56 -3.75 16.48
C CYS A 350 -14.30 -5.10 16.40
N VAL A 351 -14.61 -5.51 15.17
CA VAL A 351 -15.28 -6.79 14.88
C VAL A 351 -14.34 -7.67 14.05
N ILE A 352 -14.46 -8.98 14.23
CA ILE A 352 -13.84 -10.00 13.38
C ILE A 352 -14.96 -10.87 12.81
N VAL A 353 -14.87 -11.21 11.52
CA VAL A 353 -15.85 -12.06 10.83
C VAL A 353 -15.14 -13.28 10.27
N GLU A 354 -15.32 -14.42 10.93
CA GLU A 354 -14.70 -15.70 10.58
C GLU A 354 -15.61 -16.51 9.67
N ARG A 355 -15.04 -17.28 8.75
CA ARG A 355 -15.77 -18.30 7.98
C ARG A 355 -15.93 -19.53 8.86
N SER A 356 -17.16 -20.01 9.07
CA SER A 356 -17.35 -21.29 9.73
C SER A 356 -16.94 -22.42 8.78
N GLN A 357 -16.04 -23.29 9.24
CA GLN A 357 -15.74 -24.52 8.52
C GLN A 357 -16.95 -25.45 8.66
N GLY A 358 -17.73 -25.59 7.58
CA GLY A 358 -18.78 -26.59 7.51
C GLY A 358 -18.18 -28.00 7.55
N GLY A 359 -18.20 -28.63 8.71
CA GLY A 359 -17.97 -30.06 8.83
C GLY A 359 -19.22 -30.82 8.43
N SER A 360 -19.25 -31.40 7.23
CA SER A 360 -20.21 -32.46 6.91
C SER A 360 -19.63 -33.45 5.89
N GLN A 361 -19.34 -34.65 6.39
CA GLN A 361 -19.32 -35.85 5.57
C GLN A 361 -20.69 -36.01 4.90
N GLY A 362 -20.72 -36.11 3.57
CA GLY A 362 -21.84 -36.71 2.85
C GLY A 362 -22.81 -35.76 2.16
N ARG A 363 -22.76 -35.81 0.81
CA ARG A 363 -23.83 -35.57 -0.17
C ARG A 363 -24.40 -34.14 -0.33
N ILE A 364 -24.05 -33.58 -1.51
CA ILE A 364 -24.66 -32.45 -2.24
C ILE A 364 -24.59 -31.11 -1.49
N VAL A 365 -23.50 -30.37 -1.73
CA VAL A 365 -23.24 -29.05 -1.15
C VAL A 365 -23.76 -27.96 -2.08
N HIS A 366 -24.90 -27.35 -1.72
CA HIS A 366 -25.06 -25.92 -1.96
C HIS A 366 -24.09 -25.21 -1.00
N LEU A 367 -23.14 -24.43 -1.53
CA LEU A 367 -22.07 -23.78 -0.77
C LEU A 367 -22.63 -22.61 0.04
N SER A 368 -23.38 -22.87 1.12
CA SER A 368 -23.72 -21.85 2.09
C SER A 368 -22.51 -21.57 2.99
N ASN A 369 -21.71 -20.59 2.59
CA ASN A 369 -20.65 -20.05 3.46
C ASN A 369 -21.32 -19.43 4.70
N SER A 370 -21.29 -20.12 5.82
CA SER A 370 -21.71 -19.55 7.10
C SER A 370 -20.58 -18.67 7.64
N PHE A 371 -20.92 -17.55 8.27
CA PHE A 371 -19.96 -16.63 8.89
C PHE A 371 -20.31 -16.43 10.37
N THR A 372 -19.29 -16.36 11.21
CA THR A 372 -19.44 -16.08 12.65
C THR A 372 -18.86 -14.70 12.96
N GLN A 373 -19.67 -13.84 13.58
CA GLN A 373 -19.25 -12.52 14.02
C GLN A 373 -18.80 -12.55 15.48
N THR A 374 -17.59 -12.05 15.74
CA THR A 374 -17.08 -11.87 17.11
C THR A 374 -16.73 -10.41 17.35
N VAL A 375 -17.31 -9.82 18.39
CA VAL A 375 -16.98 -8.45 18.82
C VAL A 375 -15.84 -8.52 19.84
N ASN A 376 -14.72 -7.86 19.54
CA ASN A 376 -13.61 -7.77 20.49
C ASN A 376 -13.93 -6.71 21.55
N CYS A 377 -14.65 -7.11 22.60
CA CYS A 377 -14.78 -6.36 23.84
C CYS A 377 -13.89 -6.99 24.92
N ARG A 378 -12.57 -6.84 24.84
CA ARG A 378 -11.71 -7.17 25.99
C ARG A 378 -11.69 -5.94 26.90
N LYS A 379 -12.14 -6.09 28.15
CA LYS A 379 -12.02 -5.04 29.17
C LYS A 379 -10.52 -4.69 29.36
N PRO A 380 -10.16 -3.42 29.56
CA PRO A 380 -8.77 -3.05 29.83
C PRO A 380 -8.26 -3.81 31.04
N PHE A 381 -7.06 -4.40 30.92
CA PHE A 381 -6.44 -5.23 31.96
C PHE A 381 -6.11 -4.45 33.25
N PHE A 382 -6.23 -3.12 33.20
CA PHE A 382 -6.19 -2.23 34.35
C PHE A 382 -7.40 -1.31 34.35
N SER A 383 -8.52 -1.78 34.88
CA SER A 383 -9.48 -0.92 35.57
C SER A 383 -9.25 -1.10 37.08
N SER A 384 -8.32 -0.33 37.65
CA SER A 384 -8.32 -0.15 39.10
C SER A 384 -9.33 0.93 39.44
N TRP A 385 -10.26 0.54 40.33
CA TRP A 385 -11.22 1.29 41.12
C TRP A 385 -11.06 2.81 41.22
#